data_AF-A0A2N1TEN6-F1
#
_entry.id   AF-A0A2N1TEN6-F1
#
_cell.length_a   1.000
_cell.length_b   1.000
_cell.length_c   1.000
_cell.angle_alpha   90.00
_cell.angle_beta   90.00
_cell.angle_gamma   90.00
#
_symmetry.space_group_name_H-M   'P 1'
#
loop_
_entity.id
_entity.type
_entity.pdbx_description
1 polymer ?
#
loop_
_entity_poly.entity_id
_entity_poly.type
_entity_poly.pdbx_seq_one_letter_code
_entity_poly.pdbx_strand_id
1 'polypeptide(L)'
;MDIANKLLRNVPLFRHCSDDEIFYLQKVARISHIKKGQRFELKKINSFNIVINGVFEIEAIAGSDVVYLSPGSFFGNIPLTDNRQHGSVRAVIDASLLIINEEDLYRFFVTSYKALRGYVRTINRIGLEISDVGKKYFTERSRIVTIYSSHEKSGKSFFASLLGLDLSRHGKTIILDMSYSGKSVFDYLDAKITSPFSQKQKEGSSMEQVLKERIEKVDDNLFLFNIASGSKVKVDPGIISPILFYLSKEYKYIILDLSDFDTELRNSAFEDTDVLFTIIKKKEREEVYSLFDSVLNDGQRVYYVANEYNEGEIRNFSGGYILEKFNFTESIEMKTLRTITEKGACGIFTGLINKKRKALVLEPNMLESVILSGFIKTLDEFDKSFDMLYTSSFSYLVSALYVVSNDPEGFIKNISRFFDEEKVNGYLDITFPEKHIFKNGGISRIAADLCGKNRIEMYNTVPTVLLHDTEKNARRIFSTGYIKDLFEASFLIHPIFESKNIGGTMYSSGYPLHKAMVEDLYRTDVDEISFVSINNRSTLRYRSGKVLEFYKKYIDFLEDGQYDEKYSDLADGNYVIEVDEEEFRLESLLERSSELSRAILSK
;
A
#
# COMPACT_ATOMS: atom_id res chain seq x y z
N MET A 1 18.93 10.10 11.15
CA MET A 1 17.89 10.58 10.21
C MET A 1 17.98 12.09 10.11
N ASP A 2 18.03 12.60 8.87
CA ASP A 2 18.01 14.03 8.54
C ASP A 2 16.71 14.70 9.06
N ILE A 3 16.81 15.94 9.58
CA ILE A 3 15.68 16.71 10.09
C ILE A 3 14.64 16.94 9.00
N ALA A 4 15.07 17.18 7.75
CA ALA A 4 14.17 17.36 6.61
C ALA A 4 13.32 16.10 6.35
N ASN A 5 13.91 14.91 6.52
CA ASN A 5 13.21 13.63 6.35
C ASN A 5 12.08 13.47 7.37
N LYS A 6 12.38 13.69 8.65
CA LYS A 6 11.38 13.61 9.72
C LYS A 6 10.25 14.62 9.50
N LEU A 7 10.56 15.85 9.09
CA LEU A 7 9.55 16.88 8.84
C LEU A 7 8.62 16.50 7.68
N LEU A 8 9.17 16.06 6.54
CA LEU A 8 8.34 15.66 5.40
C LEU A 8 7.41 14.49 5.75
N ARG A 9 7.88 13.52 6.53
CA ARG A 9 7.06 12.39 7.01
C ARG A 9 5.95 12.82 7.97
N ASN A 10 6.15 13.90 8.71
CA ASN A 10 5.16 14.42 9.64
C ASN A 10 4.09 15.27 8.95
N VAL A 11 4.39 15.86 7.79
CA VAL A 11 3.41 16.59 6.98
C VAL A 11 2.38 15.61 6.41
N PRO A 12 1.08 15.79 6.71
CA PRO A 12 0.03 14.87 6.24
C PRO A 12 0.07 14.61 4.73
N LEU A 13 0.36 15.65 3.94
CA LEU A 13 0.40 15.60 2.47
C LEU A 13 1.49 14.67 1.91
N PHE A 14 2.50 14.27 2.68
CA PHE A 14 3.60 13.43 2.21
C PHE A 14 3.82 12.19 3.08
N ARG A 15 3.03 11.98 4.13
CA ARG A 15 3.16 10.84 5.05
C ARG A 15 2.98 9.48 4.35
N HIS A 16 2.17 9.44 3.30
CA HIS A 16 1.98 8.26 2.45
C HIS A 16 3.15 7.97 1.48
N CYS A 17 4.12 8.88 1.36
CA CYS A 17 5.22 8.73 0.40
C CYS A 17 6.22 7.64 0.85
N SER A 18 6.81 6.93 -0.12
CA SER A 18 7.88 5.96 0.13
C SER A 18 9.16 6.65 0.59
N ASP A 19 10.15 5.89 1.10
CA ASP A 19 11.46 6.45 1.44
C ASP A 19 12.15 7.14 0.25
N ASP A 20 12.08 6.53 -0.94
CA ASP A 20 12.68 7.07 -2.16
C ASP A 20 12.00 8.37 -2.62
N GLU A 21 10.67 8.43 -2.49
CA GLU A 21 9.90 9.64 -2.79
C GLU A 21 10.19 10.77 -1.79
N ILE A 22 10.27 10.45 -0.50
CA ILE A 22 10.66 11.40 0.55
C ILE A 22 12.10 11.91 0.31
N PHE A 23 13.00 11.04 -0.13
CA PHE A 23 14.36 11.41 -0.49
C PHE A 23 14.42 12.28 -1.76
N TYR A 24 13.57 12.01 -2.75
CA TYR A 24 13.42 12.88 -3.91
C TYR A 24 12.98 14.29 -3.49
N LEU A 25 11.94 14.40 -2.65
CA LEU A 25 11.44 15.67 -2.15
C LEU A 25 12.52 16.46 -1.37
N GLN A 26 13.35 15.77 -0.59
CA GLN A 26 14.50 16.40 0.09
C GLN A 26 15.51 16.98 -0.89
N LYS A 27 15.82 16.27 -1.98
CA LYS A 27 16.81 16.71 -2.97
C LYS A 27 16.37 17.98 -3.70
N VAL A 28 15.08 18.12 -3.98
CA VAL A 28 14.54 19.30 -4.68
C VAL A 28 14.22 20.45 -3.72
N ALA A 29 14.06 20.16 -2.43
CA ALA A 29 13.80 21.16 -1.41
C ALA A 29 15.04 22.04 -1.13
N ARG A 30 14.78 23.29 -0.72
CA ARG A 30 15.80 24.25 -0.31
C ARG A 30 15.55 24.73 1.10
N ILE A 31 16.60 24.88 1.89
CA ILE A 31 16.51 25.48 3.22
C ILE A 31 16.76 26.99 3.10
N SER A 32 15.86 27.79 3.68
CA SER A 32 15.99 29.25 3.73
C SER A 32 15.90 29.74 5.17
N HIS A 33 16.79 30.67 5.54
CA HIS A 33 16.79 31.29 6.85
C HIS A 33 16.06 32.64 6.80
N ILE A 34 15.09 32.79 7.68
CA ILE A 34 14.18 33.92 7.73
C ILE A 34 14.46 34.72 9.00
N LYS A 35 14.63 36.03 8.86
CA LYS A 35 14.87 36.92 9.99
C LYS A 35 13.57 37.30 10.68
N LYS A 36 13.62 37.50 12.00
CA LYS A 36 12.50 38.05 12.77
C LYS A 36 11.93 39.30 12.10
N GLY A 37 10.61 39.35 11.98
CA GLY A 37 9.86 40.46 11.38
C GLY A 37 9.73 40.40 9.86
N GLN A 38 10.43 39.48 9.18
CA GLN A 38 10.28 39.30 7.74
C GLN A 38 8.88 38.79 7.40
N ARG A 39 8.25 39.40 6.38
CA ARG A 39 6.85 39.16 5.98
C ARG A 39 6.78 38.63 4.55
N PHE A 40 5.87 37.70 4.33
CA PHE A 40 5.54 37.11 3.03
C PHE A 40 4.06 37.31 2.73
N GLU A 41 3.73 37.74 1.51
CA GLU A 41 2.35 37.78 1.04
C GLU A 41 1.97 36.41 0.48
N LEU A 42 0.98 35.73 1.07
CA LEU A 42 0.61 34.35 0.67
C LEU A 42 0.28 34.23 -0.82
N LYS A 43 -0.37 35.26 -1.40
CA LYS A 43 -0.72 35.31 -2.83
C LYS A 43 0.48 35.32 -3.79
N LYS A 44 1.67 35.71 -3.32
CA LYS A 44 2.91 35.79 -4.13
C LYS A 44 3.82 34.57 -3.95
N ILE A 45 3.46 33.64 -3.07
CA ILE A 45 4.26 32.46 -2.77
C ILE A 45 3.89 31.35 -3.76
N ASN A 46 4.83 30.99 -4.65
CA ASN A 46 4.71 29.87 -5.59
C ASN A 46 5.46 28.62 -5.08
N SER A 47 5.45 28.41 -3.77
CA SER A 47 6.15 27.32 -3.10
C SER A 47 5.33 26.76 -1.95
N PHE A 48 5.56 25.49 -1.65
CA PHE A 48 5.14 24.86 -0.41
C PHE A 48 6.24 25.03 0.63
N ASN A 49 5.92 25.62 1.78
CA ASN A 49 6.90 25.96 2.81
C ASN A 49 6.57 25.22 4.10
N ILE A 50 7.54 24.53 4.68
CA ILE A 50 7.41 23.81 5.95
C ILE A 50 8.32 24.49 6.98
N VAL A 51 7.80 24.74 8.17
CA VAL A 51 8.55 25.32 9.28
C VAL A 51 9.49 24.27 9.86
N ILE A 52 10.81 24.50 9.75
CA ILE A 52 11.84 23.64 10.37
C ILE A 52 12.04 24.04 11.83
N ASN A 53 12.22 25.34 12.06
CA ASN A 53 12.39 25.93 13.38
C ASN A 53 11.87 27.37 13.38
N GLY A 54 11.62 27.91 14.58
CA GLY A 54 11.04 29.24 14.77
C GLY A 54 9.52 29.20 14.86
N VAL A 55 8.91 30.39 14.84
CA VAL A 55 7.45 30.58 14.91
C VAL A 55 7.06 31.60 13.85
N PHE A 56 6.01 31.28 13.09
CA PHE A 56 5.39 32.20 12.15
C PHE A 56 3.97 32.56 12.60
N GLU A 57 3.52 33.72 12.16
CA GLU A 57 2.19 34.25 12.42
C GLU A 57 1.49 34.47 11.09
N ILE A 58 0.29 33.91 10.91
CA ILE A 58 -0.58 34.19 9.77
C ILE A 58 -1.60 35.25 10.18
N GLU A 59 -1.62 36.37 9.46
CA GLU A 59 -2.67 37.40 9.52
C GLU A 59 -3.65 37.21 8.36
N ALA A 60 -4.89 36.80 8.66
CA ALA A 60 -5.98 36.76 7.68
C ALA A 60 -6.51 38.17 7.37
N ILE A 61 -7.02 38.40 6.15
CA ILE A 61 -7.44 39.74 5.66
C ILE A 61 -8.50 40.42 6.55
N ALA A 62 -9.28 39.67 7.34
CA ALA A 62 -10.31 40.21 8.23
C ALA A 62 -9.78 40.69 9.62
N GLY A 63 -8.49 40.54 9.91
CA GLY A 63 -7.81 41.24 11.01
C GLY A 63 -8.13 40.79 12.45
N SER A 64 -9.00 39.79 12.66
CA SER A 64 -9.35 39.31 14.01
C SER A 64 -8.68 38.02 14.45
N ASP A 65 -8.27 37.15 13.51
CA ASP A 65 -7.71 35.84 13.82
C ASP A 65 -6.23 35.76 13.46
N VAL A 66 -5.42 35.48 14.48
CA VAL A 66 -3.98 35.28 14.38
C VAL A 66 -3.69 33.81 14.66
N VAL A 67 -3.13 33.11 13.66
CA VAL A 67 -2.73 31.70 13.79
C VAL A 67 -1.22 31.60 13.85
N TYR A 68 -0.70 30.91 14.86
CA TYR A 68 0.73 30.65 14.98
C TYR A 68 1.09 29.30 14.37
N LEU A 69 2.12 29.29 13.53
CA LEU A 69 2.71 28.10 12.95
C LEU A 69 3.99 27.74 13.71
N SER A 70 4.03 26.52 14.22
CA SER A 70 5.18 25.93 14.92
C SER A 70 5.97 25.02 13.98
N PRO A 71 7.14 24.49 14.41
CA PRO A 71 7.84 23.47 13.64
C PRO A 71 6.92 22.31 13.23
N GLY A 72 7.03 21.88 11.97
CA GLY A 72 6.15 20.86 11.36
C GLY A 72 4.90 21.43 10.68
N SER A 73 4.48 22.65 11.00
CA SER A 73 3.41 23.35 10.27
C SER A 73 3.89 23.76 8.87
N PHE A 74 2.94 23.96 7.94
CA PHE A 74 3.22 24.36 6.56
C PHE A 74 2.30 25.49 6.07
N PHE A 75 2.75 26.22 5.06
CA PHE A 75 2.00 27.29 4.40
C PHE A 75 2.50 27.56 2.97
N GLY A 76 1.74 28.34 2.21
CA GLY A 76 2.06 28.70 0.83
C GLY A 76 1.14 28.00 -0.17
N ASN A 77 1.66 27.74 -1.38
CA ASN A 77 0.88 27.13 -2.44
C ASN A 77 0.79 25.61 -2.24
N ILE A 78 -0.43 25.07 -2.29
CA ILE A 78 -0.72 23.64 -2.21
C ILE A 78 -1.27 23.23 -3.59
N PRO A 79 -0.46 22.57 -4.44
CA PRO A 79 -0.89 22.17 -5.78
C PRO A 79 -2.22 21.45 -5.79
N LEU A 80 -2.99 21.65 -6.86
CA LEU A 80 -4.32 21.06 -7.09
C LEU A 80 -5.44 21.52 -6.14
N THR A 81 -5.22 22.56 -5.33
CA THR A 81 -6.26 23.18 -4.49
C THR A 81 -6.64 24.57 -5.00
N ASP A 82 -7.87 25.02 -4.72
CA ASP A 82 -8.32 26.39 -5.04
C ASP A 82 -7.87 27.42 -3.97
N ASN A 83 -7.06 26.97 -2.99
CA ASN A 83 -6.56 27.77 -1.88
C ASN A 83 -5.44 28.72 -2.28
N ARG A 84 -5.78 29.80 -2.99
CA ARG A 84 -4.97 31.02 -2.90
C ARG A 84 -5.27 31.68 -1.57
N GLN A 85 -4.60 31.21 -0.52
CA GLN A 85 -4.73 31.79 0.81
C GLN A 85 -4.45 33.30 0.74
N HIS A 86 -5.40 34.07 1.26
CA HIS A 86 -5.36 35.52 1.28
C HIS A 86 -4.88 35.99 2.66
N GLY A 87 -3.77 36.71 2.69
CA GLY A 87 -3.17 37.17 3.94
C GLY A 87 -1.65 37.29 3.85
N SER A 88 -1.02 37.40 5.01
CA SER A 88 0.44 37.44 5.09
C SER A 88 0.97 36.60 6.23
N VAL A 89 2.16 36.05 6.03
CA VAL A 89 2.88 35.30 7.05
C VAL A 89 4.07 36.12 7.52
N ARG A 90 4.27 36.24 8.82
CA ARG A 90 5.40 36.96 9.42
C ARG A 90 6.19 36.05 10.36
N ALA A 91 7.51 36.09 10.27
CA ALA A 91 8.37 35.41 11.24
C ALA A 91 8.38 36.19 12.58
N VAL A 92 7.99 35.53 13.67
CA VAL A 92 7.96 36.14 15.02
C VAL A 92 9.35 36.15 15.66
N ILE A 93 10.18 35.17 15.30
CA ILE A 93 11.58 35.01 15.68
C ILE A 93 12.40 34.59 14.46
N ASP A 94 13.74 34.57 14.58
CA ASP A 94 14.59 33.96 13.56
C ASP A 94 14.17 32.51 13.35
N ALA A 95 13.95 32.15 12.10
CA ALA A 95 13.27 30.91 11.71
C ALA A 95 13.92 30.31 10.46
N SER A 96 13.60 29.06 10.17
CA SER A 96 14.07 28.37 8.97
C SER A 96 12.94 27.61 8.31
N LEU A 97 12.89 27.67 6.97
CA LEU A 97 11.89 27.03 6.15
C LEU A 97 12.52 25.98 5.24
N LEU A 98 11.84 24.85 5.08
CA LEU A 98 12.04 23.94 3.97
C LEU A 98 11.10 24.35 2.84
N ILE A 99 11.63 24.72 1.69
CA ILE A 99 10.89 25.30 0.56
C ILE A 99 10.94 24.33 -0.61
N ILE A 100 9.78 23.95 -1.13
CA ILE A 100 9.63 23.15 -2.34
C ILE A 100 8.85 23.99 -3.36
N ASN A 101 9.43 24.21 -4.54
CA ASN A 101 8.75 25.00 -5.57
C ASN A 101 7.56 24.23 -6.13
N GLU A 102 6.53 24.96 -6.58
CA GLU A 102 5.36 24.36 -7.21
C GLU A 102 5.70 23.49 -8.43
N GLU A 103 6.62 23.95 -9.30
CA GLU A 103 7.05 23.18 -10.47
C GLU A 103 7.71 21.84 -10.09
N ASP A 104 8.49 21.81 -9.00
CA ASP A 104 9.15 20.61 -8.53
C ASP A 104 8.14 19.61 -7.95
N LEU A 105 7.07 20.09 -7.30
CA LEU A 105 5.96 19.25 -6.85
C LEU A 105 5.17 18.65 -8.03
N TYR A 106 4.88 19.43 -9.07
CA TYR A 106 4.23 18.88 -10.26
C TYR A 106 5.10 17.83 -10.96
N ARG A 107 6.42 18.07 -11.07
CA ARG A 107 7.36 17.08 -11.61
C ARG A 107 7.36 15.81 -10.78
N PHE A 108 7.39 15.94 -9.45
CA PHE A 108 7.29 14.80 -8.53
C PHE A 108 6.03 13.96 -8.79
N PHE A 109 4.86 14.58 -8.93
CA PHE A 109 3.60 13.87 -9.21
C PHE A 109 3.55 13.22 -10.60
N VAL A 110 4.23 13.79 -11.59
CA VAL A 110 4.37 13.15 -12.91
C VAL A 110 5.27 11.92 -12.83
N THR A 111 6.31 11.96 -11.98
CA THR A 111 7.25 10.85 -11.81
C THR A 111 6.78 9.77 -10.83
N SER A 112 5.80 10.06 -9.96
CA SER A 112 5.16 9.06 -9.10
C SER A 112 3.65 9.24 -9.09
N TYR A 113 2.97 8.37 -9.83
CA TYR A 113 1.51 8.35 -9.91
C TYR A 113 0.87 7.98 -8.56
N LYS A 114 1.44 7.00 -7.84
CA LYS A 114 0.99 6.63 -6.49
C LYS A 114 1.12 7.76 -5.48
N ALA A 115 2.19 8.56 -5.55
CA ALA A 115 2.33 9.73 -4.69
C ALA A 115 1.25 10.78 -4.98
N LEU A 116 0.93 11.05 -6.25
CA LEU A 116 -0.18 11.93 -6.63
C LEU A 116 -1.51 11.44 -6.04
N ARG A 117 -1.81 10.15 -6.22
CA ARG A 117 -3.05 9.56 -5.71
C ARG A 117 -3.20 9.75 -4.20
N GLY A 118 -2.15 9.42 -3.45
CA GLY A 118 -2.14 9.60 -2.01
C GLY A 118 -2.30 11.08 -1.62
N TYR A 119 -1.62 11.97 -2.33
CA TYR A 119 -1.66 13.41 -2.09
C TYR A 119 -3.07 14.00 -2.27
N VAL A 120 -3.75 13.67 -3.38
CA VAL A 120 -5.12 14.15 -3.63
C VAL A 120 -6.11 13.60 -2.60
N ARG A 121 -5.96 12.33 -2.19
CA ARG A 121 -6.78 11.76 -1.12
C ARG A 121 -6.54 12.45 0.22
N THR A 122 -5.29 12.77 0.55
CA THR A 122 -4.97 13.53 1.76
C THR A 122 -5.63 14.89 1.72
N ILE A 123 -5.50 15.67 0.63
CA ILE A 123 -6.13 16.99 0.46
C ILE A 123 -7.62 16.94 0.79
N ASN A 124 -8.32 15.96 0.21
CA ASN A 124 -9.75 15.78 0.44
C ASN A 124 -10.08 15.52 1.92
N ARG A 125 -9.22 14.76 2.61
CA ARG A 125 -9.42 14.37 4.01
C ARG A 125 -9.13 15.48 5.01
N ILE A 126 -8.12 16.29 4.74
CA ILE A 126 -7.81 17.48 5.56
C ILE A 126 -8.79 18.64 5.28
N GLY A 127 -9.76 18.47 4.38
CA GLY A 127 -10.83 19.43 4.12
C GLY A 127 -10.44 20.63 3.25
N LEU A 128 -9.36 20.53 2.47
CA LEU A 128 -9.00 21.58 1.51
C LEU A 128 -9.81 21.42 0.21
N GLU A 129 -10.26 22.55 -0.36
CA GLU A 129 -11.03 22.55 -1.60
C GLU A 129 -10.14 22.17 -2.81
N ILE A 130 -10.52 21.11 -3.50
CA ILE A 130 -9.82 20.61 -4.68
C ILE A 130 -10.21 21.46 -5.91
N SER A 131 -9.20 21.96 -6.62
CA SER A 131 -9.37 22.71 -7.88
C SER A 131 -10.00 21.88 -8.99
N ASP A 132 -10.56 22.52 -10.02
CA ASP A 132 -11.11 21.80 -11.18
C ASP A 132 -10.09 20.92 -11.91
N VAL A 133 -8.81 21.32 -11.89
CA VAL A 133 -7.72 20.49 -12.41
C VAL A 133 -7.51 19.27 -11.51
N GLY A 134 -7.49 19.46 -10.19
CA GLY A 134 -7.39 18.38 -9.21
C GLY A 134 -8.56 17.39 -9.27
N LYS A 135 -9.78 17.89 -9.49
CA LYS A 135 -11.00 17.06 -9.59
C LYS A 135 -10.88 16.01 -10.69
N LYS A 136 -10.21 16.31 -11.82
CA LYS A 136 -9.99 15.34 -12.90
C LYS A 136 -9.21 14.09 -12.45
N TYR A 137 -8.33 14.23 -11.46
CA TYR A 137 -7.59 13.12 -10.87
C TYR A 137 -8.34 12.45 -9.70
N PHE A 138 -9.45 13.04 -9.27
CA PHE A 138 -10.23 12.59 -8.12
C PHE A 138 -11.54 11.88 -8.51
N THR A 139 -12.25 12.39 -9.52
CA THR A 139 -13.62 11.97 -9.85
C THR A 139 -13.68 10.58 -10.48
N GLU A 140 -12.63 10.18 -11.20
CA GLU A 140 -12.51 8.83 -11.75
C GLU A 140 -11.35 8.15 -11.04
N ARG A 141 -11.62 7.40 -9.95
CA ARG A 141 -10.59 6.60 -9.28
C ARG A 141 -10.08 5.54 -10.26
N SER A 142 -9.05 5.87 -11.01
CA SER A 142 -8.44 4.95 -11.96
C SER A 142 -7.88 3.75 -11.23
N ARG A 143 -8.24 2.56 -11.72
CA ARG A 143 -7.70 1.28 -11.25
C ARG A 143 -6.63 0.82 -12.23
N ILE A 144 -5.42 0.61 -11.72
CA ILE A 144 -4.30 0.08 -12.51
C ILE A 144 -4.28 -1.45 -12.37
N VAL A 145 -4.68 -2.15 -13.43
CA VAL A 145 -4.84 -3.61 -13.42
C VAL A 145 -3.75 -4.24 -14.26
N THR A 146 -2.84 -4.99 -13.64
CA THR A 146 -1.78 -5.68 -14.36
C THR A 146 -2.16 -7.12 -14.61
N ILE A 147 -2.00 -7.55 -15.86
CA ILE A 147 -2.16 -8.94 -16.25
C ILE A 147 -0.79 -9.44 -16.67
N TYR A 148 -0.30 -10.43 -15.94
CA TYR A 148 1.08 -10.86 -15.98
C TYR A 148 1.20 -12.37 -16.17
N SER A 149 2.27 -12.81 -16.82
CA SER A 149 2.68 -14.21 -16.87
C SER A 149 4.16 -14.29 -17.24
N SER A 150 4.88 -15.17 -16.56
CA SER A 150 6.26 -15.54 -16.87
C SER A 150 6.37 -16.45 -18.11
N HIS A 151 5.25 -16.99 -18.61
CA HIS A 151 5.26 -18.00 -19.67
C HIS A 151 4.67 -17.49 -20.97
N GLU A 152 5.34 -17.83 -22.07
CA GLU A 152 4.78 -17.68 -23.40
C GLU A 152 3.52 -18.54 -23.55
N LYS A 153 2.56 -18.05 -24.34
CA LYS A 153 1.30 -18.76 -24.67
C LYS A 153 0.43 -19.12 -23.45
N SER A 154 0.61 -18.47 -22.30
CA SER A 154 -0.24 -18.63 -21.11
C SER A 154 -1.71 -18.20 -21.32
N GLY A 155 -2.00 -17.46 -22.39
CA GLY A 155 -3.31 -16.86 -22.62
C GLY A 155 -3.46 -15.47 -21.97
N LYS A 156 -2.36 -14.88 -21.50
CA LYS A 156 -2.31 -13.55 -20.89
C LYS A 156 -3.02 -12.45 -21.69
N SER A 157 -2.60 -12.21 -22.93
CA SER A 157 -3.17 -11.16 -23.79
C SER A 157 -4.62 -11.46 -24.20
N PHE A 158 -5.00 -12.74 -24.28
CA PHE A 158 -6.39 -13.15 -24.47
C PHE A 158 -7.24 -12.76 -23.25
N PHE A 159 -6.77 -13.09 -22.04
CA PHE A 159 -7.44 -12.70 -20.80
C PHE A 159 -7.51 -11.17 -20.66
N ALA A 160 -6.46 -10.45 -21.02
CA ALA A 160 -6.47 -8.98 -21.06
C ALA A 160 -7.53 -8.41 -21.99
N SER A 161 -7.69 -9.01 -23.17
CA SER A 161 -8.70 -8.60 -24.15
C SER A 161 -10.12 -8.85 -23.65
N LEU A 162 -10.38 -10.03 -23.05
CA LEU A 162 -11.66 -10.35 -22.44
C LEU A 162 -12.00 -9.41 -21.28
N LEU A 163 -11.05 -9.18 -20.37
CA LEU A 163 -11.26 -8.32 -19.21
C LEU A 163 -11.44 -6.85 -19.62
N GLY A 164 -10.70 -6.38 -20.62
CA GLY A 164 -10.86 -5.02 -21.15
C GLY A 164 -12.23 -4.79 -21.79
N LEU A 165 -12.73 -5.77 -22.56
CA LEU A 165 -14.10 -5.73 -23.08
C LEU A 165 -15.13 -5.73 -21.95
N ASP A 166 -14.96 -6.56 -20.92
CA ASP A 166 -15.89 -6.59 -19.79
C ASP A 166 -15.91 -5.25 -19.02
N LEU A 167 -14.74 -4.75 -18.62
CA LEU A 167 -14.60 -3.50 -17.86
C LEU A 167 -15.08 -2.27 -18.63
N SER A 168 -14.97 -2.26 -19.97
CA SER A 168 -15.46 -1.17 -20.81
C SER A 168 -16.98 -0.92 -20.65
N ARG A 169 -17.74 -1.92 -20.17
CA ARG A 169 -19.17 -1.79 -19.84
C ARG A 169 -19.42 -1.05 -18.52
N HIS A 170 -18.40 -0.94 -17.68
CA HIS A 170 -18.46 -0.31 -16.35
C HIS A 170 -17.74 1.03 -16.28
N GLY A 171 -17.06 1.43 -17.35
CA GLY A 171 -16.38 2.72 -17.49
C GLY A 171 -15.29 2.71 -18.57
N LYS A 172 -14.82 3.91 -18.93
CA LYS A 172 -13.79 4.07 -19.96
C LYS A 172 -12.52 3.30 -19.58
N THR A 173 -12.07 2.44 -20.49
CA THR A 173 -11.03 1.43 -20.28
C THR A 173 -9.96 1.54 -21.37
N ILE A 174 -8.69 1.45 -20.98
CA ILE A 174 -7.57 1.36 -21.91
C ILE A 174 -6.68 0.17 -21.60
N ILE A 175 -6.22 -0.54 -22.63
CA ILE A 175 -5.23 -1.61 -22.50
C ILE A 175 -3.88 -1.12 -23.06
N LEU A 176 -2.85 -1.18 -22.22
CA LEU A 176 -1.47 -0.91 -22.59
C LEU A 176 -0.81 -2.24 -22.98
N ASP A 177 -0.53 -2.39 -24.28
CA ASP A 177 0.18 -3.57 -24.78
C ASP A 177 1.68 -3.43 -24.52
N MET A 178 2.13 -4.13 -23.49
CA MET A 178 3.53 -4.19 -23.06
C MET A 178 4.14 -5.55 -23.37
N SER A 179 3.47 -6.39 -24.17
CA SER A 179 4.00 -7.64 -24.66
C SER A 179 4.96 -7.38 -25.82
N TYR A 180 6.14 -8.00 -25.82
CA TYR A 180 7.12 -7.84 -26.92
C TYR A 180 6.89 -8.83 -28.07
N SER A 181 6.27 -9.97 -27.78
CA SER A 181 6.11 -11.10 -28.70
C SER A 181 4.78 -11.82 -28.47
N GLY A 182 4.37 -12.64 -29.45
CA GLY A 182 3.12 -13.38 -29.43
C GLY A 182 1.96 -12.61 -30.07
N LYS A 183 0.75 -13.15 -29.92
CA LYS A 183 -0.48 -12.51 -30.42
C LYS A 183 -0.85 -11.35 -29.48
N SER A 184 -0.91 -10.15 -30.03
CA SER A 184 -1.18 -8.90 -29.33
C SER A 184 -2.67 -8.75 -28.99
N VAL A 185 -2.99 -7.91 -28.00
CA VAL A 185 -4.37 -7.46 -27.73
C VAL A 185 -5.01 -6.78 -28.95
N PHE A 186 -4.21 -6.12 -29.80
CA PHE A 186 -4.68 -5.53 -31.06
C PHE A 186 -5.23 -6.61 -32.02
N ASP A 187 -4.56 -7.76 -32.10
CA ASP A 187 -4.99 -8.88 -32.95
C ASP A 187 -6.25 -9.57 -32.42
N TYR A 188 -6.46 -9.58 -31.10
CA TYR A 188 -7.67 -10.16 -30.50
C TYR A 188 -8.90 -9.25 -30.68
N LEU A 189 -8.68 -7.94 -30.67
CA LEU A 189 -9.74 -6.94 -30.71
C LEU A 189 -9.97 -6.36 -32.12
N ASP A 190 -9.32 -6.94 -33.14
CA ASP A 190 -9.42 -6.53 -34.55
C ASP A 190 -9.13 -5.03 -34.75
N ALA A 191 -8.09 -4.54 -34.07
CA ALA A 191 -7.70 -3.14 -34.05
C ALA A 191 -6.38 -2.91 -34.78
N LYS A 192 -6.21 -1.74 -35.38
CA LYS A 192 -4.97 -1.40 -36.08
C LYS A 192 -3.84 -1.21 -35.07
N ILE A 193 -2.79 -2.04 -35.16
CA ILE A 193 -1.59 -1.87 -34.33
C ILE A 193 -0.85 -0.57 -34.69
N THR A 194 -0.62 0.27 -33.67
CA THR A 194 0.16 1.51 -33.81
C THR A 194 1.64 1.24 -33.54
N SER A 195 2.53 2.15 -33.95
CA SER A 195 3.97 2.02 -33.69
C SER A 195 4.25 2.08 -32.17
N PRO A 196 5.10 1.20 -31.63
CA PRO A 196 5.37 1.14 -30.20
C PRO A 196 5.92 2.48 -29.69
N PHE A 197 5.48 2.88 -28.50
CA PHE A 197 5.91 4.12 -27.85
C PHE A 197 7.40 4.13 -27.50
N SER A 198 8.03 2.96 -27.41
CA SER A 198 9.48 2.77 -27.17
C SER A 198 10.42 3.47 -28.17
N GLN A 199 9.94 3.88 -29.35
CA GLN A 199 10.76 4.54 -30.36
C GLN A 199 10.90 6.05 -30.10
N LYS A 200 12.15 6.57 -30.16
CA LYS A 200 12.48 7.99 -29.97
C LYS A 200 11.47 8.91 -30.66
N GLN A 201 10.89 9.82 -29.88
CA GLN A 201 9.93 10.81 -30.34
C GLN A 201 10.58 11.78 -31.35
N LYS A 202 9.77 12.35 -32.24
CA LYS A 202 10.22 13.49 -33.07
C LYS A 202 10.48 14.68 -32.15
N GLU A 203 11.56 15.42 -32.39
CA GLU A 203 11.87 16.63 -31.61
C GLU A 203 10.69 17.62 -31.67
N GLY A 204 10.19 18.04 -30.50
CA GLY A 204 9.19 19.11 -30.37
C GLY A 204 7.73 18.70 -30.14
N SER A 205 7.35 17.42 -30.20
CA SER A 205 5.98 16.98 -29.86
C SER A 205 5.78 16.83 -28.35
N SER A 206 4.68 17.35 -27.79
CA SER A 206 4.36 17.10 -26.38
C SER A 206 3.90 15.65 -26.16
N MET A 207 4.20 15.07 -24.99
CA MET A 207 3.80 13.70 -24.66
C MET A 207 2.29 13.48 -24.84
N GLU A 208 1.48 14.46 -24.45
CA GLU A 208 0.03 14.43 -24.60
C GLU A 208 -0.42 14.32 -26.07
N GLN A 209 0.22 15.06 -26.99
CA GLN A 209 -0.09 14.96 -28.42
C GLN A 209 0.25 13.58 -28.97
N VAL A 210 1.42 13.05 -28.61
CA VAL A 210 1.86 11.72 -29.05
C VAL A 210 0.93 10.63 -28.53
N LEU A 211 0.47 10.74 -27.27
CA LEU A 211 -0.49 9.79 -26.70
C LEU A 211 -1.82 9.83 -27.47
N LYS A 212 -2.39 11.02 -27.71
CA LYS A 212 -3.66 11.16 -28.45
C LYS A 212 -3.59 10.60 -29.88
N GLU A 213 -2.45 10.72 -30.55
CA GLU A 213 -2.26 10.20 -31.91
C GLU A 213 -2.08 8.67 -31.98
N ARG A 214 -1.59 8.04 -30.92
CA ARG A 214 -1.23 6.62 -30.90
C ARG A 214 -2.21 5.71 -30.17
N ILE A 215 -3.13 6.29 -29.40
CA ILE A 215 -4.23 5.55 -28.78
C ILE A 215 -5.24 5.18 -29.87
N GLU A 216 -5.45 3.88 -30.06
CA GLU A 216 -6.42 3.35 -31.00
C GLU A 216 -7.76 3.13 -30.31
N LYS A 217 -8.84 3.58 -30.94
CA LYS A 217 -10.21 3.39 -30.44
C LYS A 217 -10.77 2.07 -30.97
N VAL A 218 -11.15 1.17 -30.06
CA VAL A 218 -11.82 -0.10 -30.40
C VAL A 218 -13.34 0.08 -30.43
N ASP A 219 -13.88 0.75 -29.41
CA ASP A 219 -15.26 1.23 -29.36
C ASP A 219 -15.35 2.49 -28.48
N ASP A 220 -16.56 2.92 -28.11
CA ASP A 220 -16.77 4.15 -27.34
C ASP A 220 -16.09 4.16 -25.97
N ASN A 221 -15.88 2.99 -25.36
CA ASN A 221 -15.33 2.86 -24.01
C ASN A 221 -14.04 2.04 -23.93
N LEU A 222 -13.65 1.33 -25.00
CA LEU A 222 -12.43 0.53 -25.04
C LEU A 222 -11.39 1.13 -26.00
N PHE A 223 -10.18 1.29 -25.48
CA PHE A 223 -9.06 1.90 -26.17
C PHE A 223 -7.80 1.03 -26.02
N LEU A 224 -6.90 1.08 -26.98
CA LEU A 224 -5.64 0.34 -26.96
C LEU A 224 -4.45 1.28 -27.17
N PHE A 225 -3.34 0.98 -26.53
CA PHE A 225 -2.11 1.73 -26.73
C PHE A 225 -0.90 0.79 -26.75
N ASN A 226 -0.14 0.84 -27.85
CA ASN A 226 1.03 0.00 -28.03
C ASN A 226 2.27 0.63 -27.37
N ILE A 227 2.74 0.01 -26.28
CA ILE A 227 3.97 0.42 -25.60
C ILE A 227 5.18 -0.31 -26.19
N ALA A 228 5.10 -1.64 -26.31
CA ALA A 228 6.26 -2.49 -26.58
C ALA A 228 6.05 -3.51 -27.71
N SER A 229 4.82 -3.78 -28.14
CA SER A 229 4.51 -4.82 -29.12
C SER A 229 5.12 -4.52 -30.48
N GLY A 230 5.86 -5.51 -31.00
CA GLY A 230 6.67 -5.38 -32.21
C GLY A 230 7.96 -4.57 -32.04
N SER A 231 8.28 -4.08 -30.84
CA SER A 231 9.54 -3.40 -30.55
C SER A 231 10.70 -4.41 -30.51
N LYS A 232 11.82 -4.04 -31.13
CA LYS A 232 13.09 -4.79 -31.04
C LYS A 232 14.03 -4.25 -29.95
N VAL A 233 13.65 -3.14 -29.31
CA VAL A 233 14.44 -2.45 -28.30
C VAL A 233 13.63 -2.35 -27.02
N LYS A 234 14.31 -2.48 -25.88
CA LYS A 234 13.71 -2.30 -24.57
C LYS A 234 13.14 -0.90 -24.39
N VAL A 235 12.04 -0.82 -23.67
CA VAL A 235 11.36 0.43 -23.33
C VAL A 235 12.02 1.00 -22.08
N ASP A 236 12.23 2.32 -22.03
CA ASP A 236 12.64 2.98 -20.79
C ASP A 236 11.53 2.82 -19.73
N PRO A 237 11.75 2.14 -18.59
CA PRO A 237 10.73 1.94 -17.57
C PRO A 237 10.18 3.27 -17.01
N GLY A 238 10.98 4.35 -17.02
CA GLY A 238 10.59 5.65 -16.48
C GLY A 238 9.40 6.32 -17.18
N ILE A 239 8.92 5.78 -18.31
CA ILE A 239 7.75 6.31 -19.02
C ILE A 239 6.41 5.92 -18.39
N ILE A 240 6.37 4.88 -17.56
CA ILE A 240 5.11 4.28 -17.09
C ILE A 240 4.33 5.26 -16.22
N SER A 241 4.91 5.76 -15.13
CA SER A 241 4.22 6.68 -14.24
C SER A 241 3.74 7.97 -14.94
N PRO A 242 4.51 8.61 -15.84
CA PRO A 242 4.02 9.72 -16.67
C PRO A 242 2.82 9.36 -17.56
N ILE A 243 2.81 8.16 -18.15
CA ILE A 243 1.67 7.68 -18.96
C ILE A 243 0.45 7.47 -18.06
N LEU A 244 0.61 6.84 -16.90
CA LEU A 244 -0.48 6.61 -15.95
C LEU A 244 -1.03 7.93 -15.37
N PHE A 245 -0.16 8.90 -15.09
CA PHE A 245 -0.54 10.26 -14.71
C PHE A 245 -1.43 10.92 -15.77
N TYR A 246 -1.13 10.73 -17.05
CA TYR A 246 -1.96 11.27 -18.13
C TYR A 246 -3.28 10.52 -18.27
N LEU A 247 -3.24 9.19 -18.33
CA LEU A 247 -4.41 8.34 -18.58
C LEU A 247 -5.41 8.35 -17.42
N SER A 248 -4.94 8.49 -16.17
CA SER A 248 -5.81 8.52 -14.99
C SER A 248 -6.82 9.66 -14.96
N LYS A 249 -6.66 10.67 -15.82
CA LYS A 249 -7.63 11.77 -15.99
C LYS A 249 -8.90 11.37 -16.71
N GLU A 250 -8.84 10.32 -17.52
CA GLU A 250 -9.92 9.96 -18.46
C GLU A 250 -10.34 8.49 -18.39
N TYR A 251 -9.49 7.62 -17.85
CA TYR A 251 -9.72 6.19 -17.87
C TYR A 251 -9.95 5.67 -16.46
N LYS A 252 -11.14 5.14 -16.22
CA LYS A 252 -11.48 4.44 -14.98
C LYS A 252 -10.66 3.16 -14.81
N TYR A 253 -10.35 2.47 -15.90
CA TYR A 253 -9.54 1.25 -15.87
C TYR A 253 -8.36 1.35 -16.85
N ILE A 254 -7.16 1.07 -16.35
CA ILE A 254 -5.94 1.01 -17.16
C ILE A 254 -5.35 -0.39 -16.98
N ILE A 255 -5.41 -1.20 -18.03
CA ILE A 255 -4.93 -2.59 -18.02
C ILE A 255 -3.52 -2.65 -18.59
N LEU A 256 -2.57 -3.25 -17.87
CA LEU A 256 -1.20 -3.47 -18.32
C LEU A 256 -1.03 -4.92 -18.76
N ASP A 257 -0.85 -5.17 -20.06
CA ASP A 257 -0.62 -6.51 -20.61
C ASP A 257 0.88 -6.85 -20.63
N LEU A 258 1.39 -7.47 -19.56
CA LEU A 258 2.81 -7.45 -19.23
C LEU A 258 3.48 -8.84 -19.28
N SER A 259 4.64 -8.97 -19.92
CA SER A 259 5.42 -10.23 -19.94
C SER A 259 6.77 -10.09 -19.23
N ASP A 260 7.44 -11.23 -19.05
CA ASP A 260 8.78 -11.31 -18.44
C ASP A 260 9.95 -10.96 -19.37
N PHE A 261 9.67 -10.56 -20.62
CA PHE A 261 10.72 -10.25 -21.59
C PHE A 261 11.60 -9.07 -21.15
N ASP A 262 11.00 -8.06 -20.52
CA ASP A 262 11.70 -6.88 -20.02
C ASP A 262 11.42 -6.66 -18.53
N THR A 263 12.30 -7.20 -17.70
CA THR A 263 12.14 -7.23 -16.24
C THR A 263 12.12 -5.83 -15.60
N GLU A 264 12.82 -4.85 -16.18
CA GLU A 264 12.85 -3.48 -15.67
C GLU A 264 11.51 -2.79 -15.90
N LEU A 265 10.99 -2.89 -17.13
CA LEU A 265 9.64 -2.42 -17.48
C LEU A 265 8.58 -3.12 -16.62
N ARG A 266 8.72 -4.43 -16.42
CA ARG A 266 7.81 -5.21 -15.57
C ARG A 266 7.80 -4.73 -14.12
N ASN A 267 8.98 -4.55 -13.53
CA ASN A 267 9.08 -4.13 -12.15
C ASN A 267 8.51 -2.72 -11.96
N SER A 268 8.78 -1.79 -12.89
CA SER A 268 8.19 -0.45 -12.85
C SER A 268 6.66 -0.48 -12.99
N ALA A 269 6.11 -1.33 -13.87
CA ALA A 269 4.66 -1.54 -13.95
C ALA A 269 4.06 -2.13 -12.65
N PHE A 270 4.77 -3.04 -11.98
CA PHE A 270 4.34 -3.60 -10.69
C PHE A 270 4.30 -2.55 -9.57
N GLU A 271 5.23 -1.60 -9.56
CA GLU A 271 5.25 -0.51 -8.58
C GLU A 271 3.96 0.31 -8.64
N ASP A 272 3.44 0.62 -9.84
CA ASP A 272 2.21 1.40 -10.02
C ASP A 272 0.91 0.56 -10.03
N THR A 273 1.02 -0.77 -9.94
CA THR A 273 -0.14 -1.66 -9.97
C THR A 273 -1.02 -1.53 -8.72
N ASP A 274 -2.33 -1.62 -8.91
CA ASP A 274 -3.32 -1.83 -7.84
C ASP A 274 -3.64 -3.31 -7.68
N VAL A 275 -4.07 -3.94 -8.79
CA VAL A 275 -4.50 -5.33 -8.85
C VAL A 275 -3.68 -6.07 -9.89
N LEU A 276 -3.05 -7.17 -9.49
CA LEU A 276 -2.23 -8.02 -10.33
C LEU A 276 -2.90 -9.38 -10.50
N PHE A 277 -3.30 -9.71 -11.73
CA PHE A 277 -3.67 -11.06 -12.13
C PHE A 277 -2.47 -11.76 -12.75
N THR A 278 -1.99 -12.83 -12.13
CA THR A 278 -0.92 -13.66 -12.68
C THR A 278 -1.51 -14.91 -13.31
N ILE A 279 -1.30 -15.09 -14.61
CA ILE A 279 -1.71 -16.29 -15.35
C ILE A 279 -0.60 -17.32 -15.21
N ILE A 280 -0.92 -18.43 -14.57
CA ILE A 280 0.05 -19.44 -14.19
C ILE A 280 -0.46 -20.86 -14.48
N LYS A 281 0.47 -21.80 -14.63
CA LYS A 281 0.15 -23.23 -14.55
C LYS A 281 0.15 -23.69 -13.09
N LYS A 282 -0.62 -24.72 -12.77
CA LYS A 282 -0.84 -25.13 -11.37
C LYS A 282 0.46 -25.51 -10.64
N LYS A 283 1.42 -26.11 -11.36
CA LYS A 283 2.71 -26.57 -10.80
C LYS A 283 3.75 -25.45 -10.64
N GLU A 284 3.51 -24.28 -11.23
CA GLU A 284 4.51 -23.22 -11.40
C GLU A 284 4.26 -22.04 -10.45
N ARG A 285 3.31 -22.17 -9.50
CA ARG A 285 3.00 -21.13 -8.49
C ARG A 285 4.20 -20.66 -7.71
N GLU A 286 5.06 -21.60 -7.28
CA GLU A 286 6.20 -21.28 -6.42
C GLU A 286 7.26 -20.44 -7.15
N GLU A 287 7.31 -20.50 -8.48
CA GLU A 287 8.27 -19.74 -9.29
C GLU A 287 7.99 -18.22 -9.23
N VAL A 288 6.72 -17.83 -9.15
CA VAL A 288 6.33 -16.41 -9.11
C VAL A 288 6.32 -15.82 -7.70
N TYR A 289 6.38 -16.65 -6.65
CA TYR A 289 6.36 -16.18 -5.27
C TYR A 289 7.59 -15.32 -4.93
N SER A 290 8.78 -15.81 -5.27
CA SER A 290 10.03 -15.08 -5.01
C SER A 290 10.08 -13.75 -5.75
N LEU A 291 9.51 -13.69 -6.96
CA LEU A 291 9.37 -12.46 -7.73
C LEU A 291 8.49 -11.44 -7.00
N PHE A 292 7.30 -11.83 -6.57
CA PHE A 292 6.40 -10.89 -5.88
C PHE A 292 6.95 -10.46 -4.52
N ASP A 293 7.51 -11.40 -3.77
CA ASP A 293 8.11 -11.13 -2.45
C ASP A 293 9.34 -10.21 -2.54
N SER A 294 9.97 -10.08 -3.71
CA SER A 294 11.11 -9.17 -3.93
C SER A 294 10.70 -7.82 -4.52
N VAL A 295 9.67 -7.77 -5.38
CA VAL A 295 9.34 -6.57 -6.17
C VAL A 295 8.13 -5.80 -5.64
N LEU A 296 7.12 -6.46 -5.05
CA LEU A 296 5.93 -5.78 -4.54
C LEU A 296 6.19 -5.18 -3.15
N ASN A 297 5.88 -3.91 -2.97
CA ASN A 297 6.34 -3.12 -1.81
C ASN A 297 5.30 -2.15 -1.21
N ASP A 298 4.12 -2.03 -1.84
CA ASP A 298 3.16 -0.93 -1.61
C ASP A 298 1.71 -1.47 -1.46
N GLY A 299 1.56 -2.69 -0.95
CA GLY A 299 0.24 -3.24 -0.65
C GLY A 299 -0.59 -3.69 -1.86
N GLN A 300 0.05 -3.95 -3.01
CA GLN A 300 -0.61 -4.43 -4.24
C GLN A 300 -1.40 -5.72 -3.99
N ARG A 301 -2.58 -5.86 -4.63
CA ARG A 301 -3.39 -7.08 -4.53
C ARG A 301 -3.00 -8.09 -5.61
N VAL A 302 -2.58 -9.29 -5.22
CA VAL A 302 -2.22 -10.36 -6.16
C VAL A 302 -3.30 -11.43 -6.21
N TYR A 303 -3.65 -11.86 -7.43
CA TYR A 303 -4.56 -12.95 -7.73
C TYR A 303 -3.92 -13.94 -8.70
N TYR A 304 -3.95 -15.21 -8.34
CA TYR A 304 -3.49 -16.31 -9.19
C TYR A 304 -4.63 -16.79 -10.07
N VAL A 305 -4.39 -16.91 -11.36
CA VAL A 305 -5.39 -17.39 -12.34
C VAL A 305 -4.81 -18.58 -13.10
N ALA A 306 -5.50 -19.71 -13.02
CA ALA A 306 -5.20 -20.87 -13.85
C ALA A 306 -6.11 -20.87 -15.09
N ASN A 307 -5.51 -21.09 -16.27
CA ASN A 307 -6.23 -21.09 -17.53
C ASN A 307 -6.53 -22.53 -17.97
N GLU A 308 -7.80 -22.95 -17.92
CA GLU A 308 -8.21 -24.32 -18.30
C GLU A 308 -7.95 -24.66 -19.77
N TYR A 309 -7.88 -23.65 -20.64
CA TYR A 309 -7.52 -23.87 -22.04
C TYR A 309 -6.15 -24.55 -22.16
N ASN A 310 -5.21 -24.19 -21.28
CA ASN A 310 -3.86 -24.73 -21.25
C ASN A 310 -3.68 -25.91 -20.29
N GLU A 311 -4.41 -25.90 -19.17
CA GLU A 311 -4.23 -26.87 -18.07
C GLU A 311 -5.20 -28.07 -18.12
N GLY A 312 -6.25 -28.01 -18.95
CA GLY A 312 -7.37 -28.95 -18.90
C GLY A 312 -8.41 -28.57 -17.83
N GLU A 313 -9.39 -29.45 -17.58
CA GLU A 313 -10.44 -29.24 -16.57
C GLU A 313 -9.82 -29.15 -15.16
N ILE A 314 -10.01 -28.00 -14.49
CA ILE A 314 -9.51 -27.77 -13.13
C ILE A 314 -10.69 -27.73 -12.17
N ARG A 315 -10.84 -28.77 -11.35
CA ARG A 315 -11.94 -28.82 -10.35
C ARG A 315 -11.68 -28.01 -9.09
N ASN A 316 -10.42 -27.81 -8.71
CA ASN A 316 -10.05 -27.06 -7.51
C ASN A 316 -8.67 -26.40 -7.67
N PHE A 317 -8.65 -25.08 -7.40
CA PHE A 317 -7.48 -24.23 -7.42
C PHE A 317 -7.44 -23.36 -6.15
N SER A 318 -7.21 -24.00 -4.99
CA SER A 318 -7.13 -23.35 -3.67
C SER A 318 -6.33 -22.05 -3.70
N GLY A 319 -6.89 -20.97 -3.16
CA GLY A 319 -6.22 -19.65 -3.10
C GLY A 319 -6.06 -18.93 -4.45
N GLY A 320 -6.77 -19.35 -5.50
CA GLY A 320 -6.76 -18.69 -6.79
C GLY A 320 -8.07 -18.85 -7.57
N TYR A 321 -8.07 -18.39 -8.81
CA TYR A 321 -9.21 -18.35 -9.71
C TYR A 321 -8.95 -19.18 -10.97
N ILE A 322 -10.04 -19.56 -11.63
CA ILE A 322 -10.00 -20.36 -12.85
C ILE A 322 -10.58 -19.52 -13.98
N LEU A 323 -9.84 -19.42 -15.08
CA LEU A 323 -10.36 -18.95 -16.35
C LEU A 323 -10.84 -20.19 -17.11
N GLU A 324 -12.16 -20.33 -17.21
CA GLU A 324 -12.82 -21.49 -17.81
C GLU A 324 -12.44 -21.67 -19.29
N LYS A 325 -12.47 -22.92 -19.74
CA LYS A 325 -12.24 -23.23 -21.15
C LYS A 325 -13.41 -22.77 -22.02
N PHE A 326 -13.12 -21.94 -23.02
CA PHE A 326 -14.07 -21.56 -24.06
C PHE A 326 -13.95 -22.48 -25.28
N ASN A 327 -15.06 -23.05 -25.73
CA ASN A 327 -15.11 -23.84 -26.96
C ASN A 327 -15.23 -22.92 -28.17
N PHE A 328 -14.19 -22.88 -29.01
CA PHE A 328 -14.18 -22.11 -30.26
C PHE A 328 -14.45 -23.04 -31.44
N THR A 329 -15.40 -22.68 -32.31
CA THR A 329 -15.67 -23.39 -33.57
C THR A 329 -14.89 -22.82 -34.76
N GLU A 330 -14.37 -21.59 -34.63
CA GLU A 330 -13.64 -20.83 -35.67
C GLU A 330 -12.43 -20.08 -35.05
N SER A 331 -11.68 -19.33 -35.87
CA SER A 331 -10.62 -18.43 -35.38
C SER A 331 -11.16 -17.45 -34.32
N ILE A 332 -10.34 -17.13 -33.31
CA ILE A 332 -10.71 -16.19 -32.24
C ILE A 332 -10.82 -14.77 -32.84
N GLU A 333 -12.05 -14.39 -33.17
CA GLU A 333 -12.46 -13.05 -33.64
C GLU A 333 -13.08 -12.23 -32.51
N MET A 334 -13.08 -10.89 -32.68
CA MET A 334 -13.63 -9.94 -31.71
C MET A 334 -15.10 -10.24 -31.34
N LYS A 335 -15.93 -10.65 -32.31
CA LYS A 335 -17.35 -10.98 -32.08
C LYS A 335 -17.51 -12.15 -31.09
N THR A 336 -16.61 -13.12 -31.16
CA THR A 336 -16.59 -14.26 -30.24
C THR A 336 -16.23 -13.81 -28.82
N LEU A 337 -15.23 -12.92 -28.69
CA LEU A 337 -14.86 -12.34 -27.39
C LEU A 337 -16.02 -11.57 -26.76
N ARG A 338 -16.70 -10.71 -27.54
CA ARG A 338 -17.89 -9.97 -27.06
C ARG A 338 -18.96 -10.93 -26.54
N THR A 339 -19.29 -11.97 -27.31
CA THR A 339 -20.28 -12.98 -26.90
C THR A 339 -19.89 -13.69 -25.60
N ILE A 340 -18.61 -14.01 -25.41
CA ILE A 340 -18.09 -14.64 -24.18
C ILE A 340 -18.25 -13.69 -22.99
N THR A 341 -17.86 -12.42 -23.15
CA THR A 341 -17.98 -11.42 -22.09
C THR A 341 -19.45 -11.12 -21.75
N GLU A 342 -20.35 -11.07 -22.74
CA GLU A 342 -21.80 -10.89 -22.56
C GLU A 342 -22.44 -12.01 -21.74
N LYS A 343 -21.92 -13.23 -21.86
CA LYS A 343 -22.34 -14.38 -21.04
C LYS A 343 -21.78 -14.36 -19.61
N GLY A 344 -20.99 -13.34 -19.24
CA GLY A 344 -20.51 -13.16 -17.87
C GLY A 344 -19.20 -13.88 -17.54
N ALA A 345 -18.45 -14.35 -18.54
CA ALA A 345 -17.22 -15.13 -18.34
C ALA A 345 -16.15 -14.43 -17.48
N CYS A 346 -16.15 -13.09 -17.43
CA CYS A 346 -15.21 -12.30 -16.66
C CYS A 346 -15.77 -11.76 -15.33
N GLY A 347 -17.02 -12.11 -14.99
CA GLY A 347 -17.76 -11.49 -13.89
C GLY A 347 -17.06 -11.57 -12.53
N ILE A 348 -16.40 -12.70 -12.21
CA ILE A 348 -15.62 -12.84 -10.97
C ILE A 348 -14.46 -11.84 -10.95
N PHE A 349 -13.67 -11.75 -12.03
CA PHE A 349 -12.51 -10.87 -12.11
C PHE A 349 -12.90 -9.39 -12.08
N THR A 350 -13.95 -9.01 -12.81
CA THR A 350 -14.52 -7.67 -12.77
C THR A 350 -15.08 -7.33 -11.39
N GLY A 351 -15.69 -8.31 -10.71
CA GLY A 351 -16.12 -8.19 -9.33
C GLY A 351 -14.96 -7.90 -8.37
N LEU A 352 -13.82 -8.57 -8.53
CA LEU A 352 -12.62 -8.32 -7.70
C LEU A 352 -12.05 -6.91 -7.88
N ILE A 353 -12.07 -6.40 -9.12
CA ILE A 353 -11.54 -5.04 -9.44
C ILE A 353 -12.50 -3.95 -8.96
N ASN A 354 -13.80 -4.18 -9.05
CA ASN A 354 -14.83 -3.20 -8.70
C ASN A 354 -15.26 -3.24 -7.22
N LYS A 355 -14.82 -4.25 -6.47
CA LYS A 355 -15.13 -4.37 -5.05
C LYS A 355 -14.66 -3.13 -4.30
N LYS A 356 -15.56 -2.49 -3.55
CA LYS A 356 -15.23 -1.40 -2.63
C LYS A 356 -14.43 -1.99 -1.47
N ARG A 357 -13.12 -1.75 -1.43
CA ARG A 357 -12.24 -2.41 -0.47
C ARG A 357 -12.20 -1.69 0.86
N LYS A 358 -12.33 -2.44 1.95
CA LYS A 358 -12.24 -1.94 3.33
C LYS A 358 -10.96 -2.42 4.00
N ALA A 359 -10.21 -1.51 4.62
CA ALA A 359 -9.07 -1.86 5.45
C ALA A 359 -9.30 -1.46 6.91
N LEU A 360 -8.74 -2.26 7.81
CA LEU A 360 -8.58 -1.92 9.21
C LEU A 360 -7.08 -1.76 9.49
N VAL A 361 -6.66 -0.54 9.83
CA VAL A 361 -5.32 -0.28 10.35
C VAL A 361 -5.35 -0.49 11.84
N LEU A 362 -4.50 -1.38 12.35
CA LEU A 362 -4.37 -1.64 13.77
C LEU A 362 -3.14 -0.91 14.28
N GLU A 363 -3.29 -0.17 15.37
CA GLU A 363 -2.16 0.47 16.06
C GLU A 363 -1.06 -0.58 16.33
N PRO A 364 0.17 -0.38 15.81
CA PRO A 364 1.28 -1.25 16.13
C PRO A 364 1.59 -1.16 17.61
N ASN A 365 1.51 -2.30 18.29
CA ASN A 365 1.77 -2.43 19.71
C ASN A 365 2.66 -3.65 19.95
N MET A 366 3.31 -3.71 21.11
CA MET A 366 4.02 -4.90 21.57
C MET A 366 3.10 -5.69 22.49
N LEU A 367 3.24 -5.57 23.82
CA LEU A 367 2.53 -6.45 24.74
C LEU A 367 1.02 -6.20 24.71
N GLU A 368 0.63 -4.94 24.58
CA GLU A 368 -0.78 -4.52 24.54
C GLU A 368 -1.55 -5.07 23.34
N SER A 369 -0.85 -5.50 22.28
CA SER A 369 -1.50 -6.06 21.08
C SER A 369 -2.46 -7.21 21.39
N VAL A 370 -2.28 -7.94 22.49
CA VAL A 370 -3.20 -9.00 22.93
C VAL A 370 -4.64 -8.50 23.09
N ILE A 371 -4.84 -7.23 23.46
CA ILE A 371 -6.15 -6.57 23.62
C ILE A 371 -6.87 -6.50 22.27
N LEU A 372 -6.15 -6.34 21.15
CA LEU A 372 -6.74 -6.36 19.80
C LEU A 372 -7.39 -7.71 19.48
N SER A 373 -6.99 -8.80 20.15
CA SER A 373 -7.59 -10.13 19.93
C SER A 373 -9.07 -10.15 20.29
N GLY A 374 -9.47 -9.47 21.38
CA GLY A 374 -10.89 -9.34 21.74
C GLY A 374 -11.66 -8.57 20.68
N PHE A 375 -11.09 -7.47 20.19
CA PHE A 375 -11.72 -6.67 19.12
C PHE A 375 -11.91 -7.44 17.83
N ILE A 376 -10.84 -8.07 17.32
CA ILE A 376 -10.90 -8.83 16.08
C ILE A 376 -11.88 -10.01 16.20
N LYS A 377 -11.88 -10.71 17.34
CA LYS A 377 -12.86 -11.77 17.60
C LYS A 377 -14.30 -11.26 17.53
N THR A 378 -14.57 -10.08 18.09
CA THR A 378 -15.91 -9.50 18.11
C THR A 378 -16.36 -8.98 16.73
N LEU A 379 -15.46 -8.74 15.78
CA LEU A 379 -15.85 -8.39 14.40
C LEU A 379 -16.75 -9.45 13.77
N ASP A 380 -16.42 -10.74 13.97
CA ASP A 380 -17.21 -11.87 13.48
C ASP A 380 -18.60 -11.92 14.13
N GLU A 381 -18.71 -11.57 15.42
CA GLU A 381 -19.99 -11.52 16.16
C GLU A 381 -20.96 -10.47 15.58
N PHE A 382 -20.43 -9.42 14.94
CA PHE A 382 -21.19 -8.30 14.36
C PHE A 382 -21.25 -8.33 12.83
N ASP A 383 -20.81 -9.41 12.17
CA ASP A 383 -20.74 -9.54 10.71
C ASP A 383 -19.99 -8.36 10.05
N LYS A 384 -18.97 -7.82 10.73
CA LYS A 384 -18.10 -6.77 10.21
C LYS A 384 -16.85 -7.43 9.63
N SER A 385 -16.66 -7.29 8.32
CA SER A 385 -15.49 -7.82 7.62
C SER A 385 -14.66 -6.72 6.97
N PHE A 386 -13.35 -6.99 6.87
CA PHE A 386 -12.37 -6.15 6.20
C PHE A 386 -11.59 -6.98 5.17
N ASP A 387 -11.22 -6.36 4.05
CA ASP A 387 -10.42 -6.98 2.99
C ASP A 387 -8.92 -6.96 3.30
N MET A 388 -8.50 -6.13 4.25
CA MET A 388 -7.11 -5.93 4.63
C MET A 388 -7.03 -5.59 6.11
N LEU A 389 -6.12 -6.26 6.82
CA LEU A 389 -5.67 -5.86 8.16
C LEU A 389 -4.24 -5.34 7.99
N TYR A 390 -3.96 -4.08 8.35
CA TYR A 390 -2.64 -3.48 8.14
C TYR A 390 -2.04 -3.00 9.45
N THR A 391 -0.84 -3.49 9.78
CA THR A 391 -0.17 -3.14 11.04
C THR A 391 1.31 -3.57 11.03
N SER A 392 1.98 -3.52 12.18
CA SER A 392 3.35 -3.98 12.41
C SER A 392 3.50 -4.61 13.81
N SER A 393 4.68 -5.12 14.12
CA SER A 393 5.03 -5.73 15.40
C SER A 393 4.04 -6.81 15.87
N PHE A 394 3.72 -6.86 17.16
CA PHE A 394 2.90 -7.94 17.73
C PHE A 394 1.44 -7.86 17.29
N SER A 395 0.94 -6.66 16.97
CA SER A 395 -0.37 -6.46 16.35
C SER A 395 -0.53 -7.23 15.03
N TYR A 396 0.55 -7.38 14.25
CA TYR A 396 0.51 -8.22 13.04
C TYR A 396 0.37 -9.70 13.38
N LEU A 397 1.00 -10.16 14.46
CA LEU A 397 0.91 -11.55 14.91
C LEU A 397 -0.54 -11.90 15.24
N VAL A 398 -1.26 -10.99 15.91
CA VAL A 398 -2.71 -11.13 16.15
C VAL A 398 -3.48 -11.24 14.83
N SER A 399 -3.20 -10.35 13.87
CA SER A 399 -3.85 -10.35 12.55
C SER A 399 -3.58 -11.65 11.76
N ALA A 400 -2.34 -12.13 11.80
CA ALA A 400 -1.91 -13.38 11.17
C ALA A 400 -2.61 -14.59 11.82
N LEU A 401 -2.65 -14.66 13.15
CA LEU A 401 -3.33 -15.73 13.88
C LEU A 401 -4.84 -15.73 13.64
N TYR A 402 -5.46 -14.57 13.43
CA TYR A 402 -6.87 -14.48 13.07
C TYR A 402 -7.12 -15.14 11.71
N VAL A 403 -6.39 -14.75 10.67
CA VAL A 403 -6.70 -15.25 9.31
C VAL A 403 -6.33 -16.72 9.10
N VAL A 404 -5.35 -17.26 9.83
CA VAL A 404 -5.00 -18.71 9.76
C VAL A 404 -5.94 -19.56 10.59
N SER A 405 -6.68 -18.96 11.52
CA SER A 405 -7.68 -19.65 12.32
C SER A 405 -8.96 -19.80 11.51
N ASN A 406 -9.59 -20.98 11.58
CA ASN A 406 -10.82 -21.25 10.84
C ASN A 406 -12.07 -20.66 11.54
N ASP A 407 -11.97 -20.39 12.84
CA ASP A 407 -13.06 -19.98 13.71
C ASP A 407 -12.54 -19.20 14.94
N PRO A 408 -13.42 -18.47 15.66
CA PRO A 408 -13.07 -17.68 16.84
C PRO A 408 -12.39 -18.47 17.98
N GLU A 409 -12.72 -19.75 18.16
CA GLU A 409 -12.17 -20.57 19.25
C GLU A 409 -10.74 -21.01 18.95
N GLY A 410 -10.50 -21.42 17.70
CA GLY A 410 -9.16 -21.67 17.15
C GLY A 410 -8.27 -20.43 17.24
N PHE A 411 -8.82 -19.26 16.96
CA PHE A 411 -8.11 -17.99 17.09
C PHE A 411 -7.66 -17.72 18.53
N ILE A 412 -8.58 -17.80 19.49
CA ILE A 412 -8.24 -17.61 20.92
C ILE A 412 -7.23 -18.66 21.39
N LYS A 413 -7.38 -19.93 20.99
CA LYS A 413 -6.40 -20.98 21.31
C LYS A 413 -4.99 -20.64 20.80
N ASN A 414 -4.89 -20.14 19.57
CA ASN A 414 -3.62 -19.74 18.98
C ASN A 414 -3.02 -18.50 19.68
N ILE A 415 -3.85 -17.51 20.02
CA ILE A 415 -3.45 -16.35 20.83
C ILE A 415 -2.93 -16.80 22.20
N SER A 416 -3.70 -17.64 22.92
CA SER A 416 -3.30 -18.17 24.22
C SER A 416 -1.99 -18.95 24.16
N ARG A 417 -1.73 -19.63 23.05
CA ARG A 417 -0.51 -20.40 22.87
C ARG A 417 0.72 -19.52 22.59
N PHE A 418 0.56 -18.45 21.83
CA PHE A 418 1.66 -17.54 21.49
C PHE A 418 1.98 -16.56 22.64
N PHE A 419 0.96 -16.00 23.27
CA PHE A 419 1.12 -15.03 24.37
C PHE A 419 1.30 -15.69 25.75
N ASP A 420 1.53 -16.99 25.81
CA ASP A 420 1.82 -17.69 27.06
C ASP A 420 3.17 -17.22 27.63
N GLU A 421 3.12 -16.51 28.76
CA GLU A 421 4.31 -15.96 29.43
C GLU A 421 5.38 -17.03 29.72
N GLU A 422 4.96 -18.29 29.98
CA GLU A 422 5.89 -19.38 30.26
C GLU A 422 6.67 -19.83 29.02
N LYS A 423 6.16 -19.51 27.82
CA LYS A 423 6.78 -19.86 26.54
C LYS A 423 7.62 -18.75 25.92
N VAL A 424 7.43 -17.49 26.34
CA VAL A 424 8.11 -16.32 25.74
C VAL A 424 9.63 -16.51 25.70
N ASN A 425 10.24 -17.01 26.78
CA ASN A 425 11.69 -17.26 26.80
C ASN A 425 12.15 -18.29 25.77
N GLY A 426 11.29 -19.23 25.37
CA GLY A 426 11.58 -20.20 24.32
C GLY A 426 11.58 -19.59 22.91
N TYR A 427 11.12 -18.35 22.74
CA TYR A 427 11.24 -17.59 21.50
C TYR A 427 12.55 -16.80 21.44
N LEU A 428 13.20 -16.59 22.58
CA LEU A 428 14.39 -15.77 22.77
C LEU A 428 15.66 -16.66 22.74
N ASP A 429 16.15 -17.00 21.55
CA ASP A 429 17.36 -17.81 21.42
C ASP A 429 18.62 -16.99 21.77
N ILE A 430 18.99 -16.98 23.05
CA ILE A 430 20.16 -16.25 23.55
C ILE A 430 21.44 -16.79 22.91
N THR A 431 22.26 -15.89 22.39
CA THR A 431 23.59 -16.22 21.88
C THR A 431 24.69 -15.40 22.55
N PHE A 432 25.93 -15.87 22.47
CA PHE A 432 27.09 -15.07 22.87
C PHE A 432 27.33 -14.02 21.77
N PRO A 433 27.12 -12.72 22.04
CA PRO A 433 26.86 -11.75 20.98
C PRO A 433 28.11 -11.37 20.18
N GLU A 434 28.01 -11.44 18.85
CA GLU A 434 28.92 -10.72 17.93
C GLU A 434 28.27 -9.46 17.33
N LYS A 435 26.96 -9.53 16.99
CA LYS A 435 26.17 -8.40 16.43
C LYS A 435 24.76 -8.28 17.01
N HIS A 436 24.16 -9.39 17.42
CA HIS A 436 22.80 -9.48 17.96
C HIS A 436 22.80 -10.28 19.26
N ILE A 437 21.76 -10.10 20.08
CA ILE A 437 21.59 -10.80 21.36
C ILE A 437 20.82 -12.11 21.14
N PHE A 438 19.80 -12.05 20.27
CA PHE A 438 18.91 -13.17 19.98
C PHE A 438 19.03 -13.65 18.53
N LYS A 439 19.03 -14.98 18.37
CA LYS A 439 18.76 -15.66 17.11
C LYS A 439 17.26 -15.88 16.92
N ASN A 440 16.89 -16.34 15.72
CA ASN A 440 15.50 -16.41 15.31
C ASN A 440 14.92 -17.84 15.34
N GLY A 441 15.67 -18.85 15.79
CA GLY A 441 15.27 -20.26 15.67
C GLY A 441 14.00 -20.62 16.46
N GLY A 442 13.87 -20.13 17.68
CA GLY A 442 12.72 -20.30 18.56
C GLY A 442 11.45 -19.71 17.94
N ILE A 443 11.51 -18.43 17.53
CA ILE A 443 10.40 -17.75 16.87
C ILE A 443 10.07 -18.35 15.48
N SER A 444 11.08 -18.70 14.68
CA SER A 444 10.93 -19.45 13.41
C SER A 444 10.09 -20.71 13.60
N ARG A 445 10.38 -21.50 14.65
CA ARG A 445 9.71 -22.78 14.90
C ARG A 445 8.24 -22.59 15.28
N ILE A 446 7.94 -21.66 16.19
CA ILE A 446 6.55 -21.41 16.59
C ILE A 446 5.74 -20.76 15.46
N ALA A 447 6.34 -19.86 14.66
CA ALA A 447 5.69 -19.27 13.49
C ALA A 447 5.31 -20.32 12.44
N ALA A 448 6.23 -21.25 12.14
CA ALA A 448 5.96 -22.35 11.21
C ALA A 448 4.86 -23.29 11.71
N ASP A 449 4.80 -23.52 13.02
CA ASP A 449 3.82 -24.40 13.64
C ASP A 449 2.41 -23.76 13.75
N LEU A 450 2.33 -22.47 14.06
CA LEU A 450 1.06 -21.74 14.15
C LEU A 450 0.49 -21.38 12.78
N CYS A 451 1.33 -20.95 11.83
CA CYS A 451 0.87 -20.35 10.57
C CYS A 451 1.04 -21.26 9.34
N GLY A 452 1.78 -22.36 9.47
CA GLY A 452 2.05 -23.28 8.35
C GLY A 452 2.83 -22.62 7.20
N LYS A 453 2.55 -23.07 5.97
CA LYS A 453 3.21 -22.59 4.72
C LYS A 453 2.26 -21.82 3.80
N ASN A 454 1.17 -21.28 4.35
CA ASN A 454 0.22 -20.50 3.56
C ASN A 454 0.80 -19.13 3.22
N ARG A 455 0.21 -18.47 2.23
CA ARG A 455 0.62 -17.14 1.77
C ARG A 455 -0.47 -16.13 2.05
N ILE A 456 -0.09 -14.93 2.46
CA ILE A 456 -1.04 -13.92 2.97
C ILE A 456 -2.04 -13.45 1.90
N GLU A 457 -1.62 -13.40 0.64
CA GLU A 457 -2.44 -12.98 -0.50
C GLU A 457 -3.51 -14.02 -0.88
N MET A 458 -3.44 -15.25 -0.36
CA MET A 458 -4.44 -16.30 -0.63
C MET A 458 -5.68 -16.19 0.24
N TYR A 459 -5.65 -15.36 1.27
CA TYR A 459 -6.78 -15.12 2.16
C TYR A 459 -7.70 -14.02 1.60
N ASN A 460 -8.98 -14.10 1.96
CA ASN A 460 -9.96 -13.07 1.60
C ASN A 460 -9.64 -11.75 2.30
N THR A 461 -9.34 -11.83 3.60
CA THR A 461 -8.77 -10.76 4.41
C THR A 461 -7.26 -10.91 4.39
N VAL A 462 -6.56 -9.97 3.77
CA VAL A 462 -5.09 -10.03 3.63
C VAL A 462 -4.43 -9.40 4.87
N PRO A 463 -3.70 -10.15 5.72
CA PRO A 463 -2.91 -9.56 6.79
C PRO A 463 -1.65 -8.93 6.17
N THR A 464 -1.66 -7.62 6.05
CA THR A 464 -0.57 -6.82 5.48
C THR A 464 0.32 -6.31 6.61
N VAL A 465 1.63 -6.43 6.42
CA VAL A 465 2.61 -6.02 7.44
C VAL A 465 3.53 -4.92 6.95
N LEU A 466 3.77 -3.93 7.81
CA LEU A 466 4.88 -2.99 7.66
C LEU A 466 6.14 -3.57 8.33
N LEU A 467 7.20 -3.76 7.56
CA LEU A 467 8.50 -4.23 8.04
C LEU A 467 9.60 -3.20 7.78
N HIS A 468 10.69 -3.33 8.54
CA HIS A 468 11.89 -2.53 8.37
C HIS A 468 12.94 -3.29 7.54
N ASP A 469 13.30 -2.73 6.40
CA ASP A 469 14.46 -3.14 5.60
C ASP A 469 15.73 -2.70 6.31
N THR A 470 16.45 -3.65 6.90
CA THR A 470 17.65 -3.36 7.70
C THR A 470 18.87 -3.01 6.87
N GLU A 471 18.88 -3.32 5.58
CA GLU A 471 20.01 -3.03 4.68
C GLU A 471 19.89 -1.61 4.10
N LYS A 472 18.68 -1.24 3.66
CA LYS A 472 18.38 0.09 3.11
C LYS A 472 17.98 1.12 4.17
N ASN A 473 17.75 0.68 5.39
CA ASN A 473 17.16 1.48 6.46
C ASN A 473 15.84 2.15 6.02
N ALA A 474 14.98 1.37 5.38
CA ALA A 474 13.72 1.82 4.77
C ALA A 474 12.52 1.06 5.33
N ARG A 475 11.31 1.56 5.09
CA ARG A 475 10.06 0.86 5.39
C ARG A 475 9.57 0.09 4.16
N ARG A 476 8.93 -1.06 4.37
CA ARG A 476 8.31 -1.85 3.30
C ARG A 476 6.97 -2.45 3.73
N ILE A 477 5.97 -2.33 2.86
CA ILE A 477 4.64 -2.93 3.06
C ILE A 477 4.58 -4.24 2.30
N PHE A 478 4.32 -5.34 3.02
CA PHE A 478 4.13 -6.66 2.43
C PHE A 478 2.65 -7.03 2.35
N SER A 479 2.16 -7.20 1.13
CA SER A 479 0.86 -7.82 0.81
C SER A 479 0.99 -9.20 0.18
N THR A 480 2.22 -9.68 -0.01
CA THR A 480 2.54 -11.05 -0.42
C THR A 480 3.60 -11.65 0.50
N GLY A 481 3.61 -12.98 0.60
CA GLY A 481 4.66 -13.71 1.30
C GLY A 481 4.12 -14.85 2.12
N TYR A 482 5.00 -15.75 2.55
CA TYR A 482 4.65 -16.79 3.50
C TYR A 482 4.31 -16.17 4.86
N ILE A 483 3.12 -16.48 5.37
CA ILE A 483 2.64 -15.87 6.62
C ILE A 483 3.59 -16.14 7.79
N LYS A 484 4.20 -17.33 7.87
CA LYS A 484 5.19 -17.68 8.89
C LYS A 484 6.45 -16.81 8.86
N ASP A 485 6.90 -16.40 7.68
CA ASP A 485 8.14 -15.64 7.52
C ASP A 485 7.89 -14.17 7.83
N LEU A 486 6.71 -13.65 7.47
CA LEU A 486 6.24 -12.32 7.86
C LEU A 486 5.93 -12.25 9.37
N PHE A 487 5.35 -13.32 9.94
CA PHE A 487 5.08 -13.44 11.37
C PHE A 487 6.40 -13.38 12.16
N GLU A 488 7.37 -14.17 11.73
CA GLU A 488 8.71 -14.13 12.30
C GLU A 488 9.31 -12.74 12.18
N ALA A 489 9.40 -12.16 10.96
CA ALA A 489 9.99 -10.85 10.75
C ALA A 489 9.35 -9.74 11.60
N SER A 490 8.03 -9.76 11.77
CA SER A 490 7.30 -8.79 12.59
C SER A 490 7.59 -8.92 14.09
N PHE A 491 8.03 -10.08 14.57
CA PHE A 491 8.46 -10.26 15.96
C PHE A 491 9.89 -9.74 16.22
N LEU A 492 10.76 -9.78 15.21
CA LEU A 492 12.20 -9.50 15.35
C LEU A 492 12.45 -8.00 15.52
N ILE A 493 12.60 -7.52 16.75
CA ILE A 493 12.85 -6.09 17.02
C ILE A 493 14.33 -5.76 16.79
N HIS A 494 14.62 -4.86 15.85
CA HIS A 494 15.97 -4.36 15.59
C HIS A 494 16.47 -3.44 16.73
N PRO A 495 17.76 -3.47 17.13
CA PRO A 495 18.85 -4.32 16.63
C PRO A 495 19.07 -5.63 17.42
N ILE A 496 18.23 -5.95 18.40
CA ILE A 496 18.52 -7.04 19.35
C ILE A 496 18.37 -8.45 18.75
N PHE A 497 17.57 -8.60 17.68
CA PHE A 497 17.42 -9.85 16.93
C PHE A 497 18.19 -9.84 15.60
N GLU A 498 18.63 -11.02 15.15
CA GLU A 498 18.98 -11.24 13.75
C GLU A 498 17.77 -10.96 12.85
N SER A 499 17.98 -10.44 11.65
CA SER A 499 16.88 -10.15 10.72
C SER A 499 16.50 -11.38 9.89
N LYS A 500 15.29 -11.39 9.32
CA LYS A 500 14.75 -12.47 8.49
C LYS A 500 14.93 -12.15 7.01
N ASN A 501 15.49 -13.09 6.23
CA ASN A 501 15.52 -12.95 4.78
C ASN A 501 14.14 -13.23 4.17
N ILE A 502 13.61 -12.26 3.42
CA ILE A 502 12.39 -12.39 2.61
C ILE A 502 12.70 -11.83 1.24
N GLY A 503 12.53 -12.63 0.18
CA GLY A 503 12.77 -12.17 -1.19
C GLY A 503 14.21 -11.71 -1.46
N GLY A 504 15.20 -12.19 -0.69
CA GLY A 504 16.61 -11.84 -0.84
C GLY A 504 17.09 -10.68 0.03
N THR A 505 16.20 -10.00 0.78
CA THR A 505 16.53 -8.85 1.62
C THR A 505 16.22 -9.12 3.10
N MET A 506 16.97 -8.48 4.00
CA MET A 506 16.87 -8.70 5.44
C MET A 506 15.88 -7.74 6.11
N TYR A 507 14.86 -8.31 6.75
CA TYR A 507 13.75 -7.60 7.38
C TYR A 507 13.65 -7.86 8.88
N SER A 508 13.17 -6.84 9.58
CA SER A 508 12.84 -6.87 11.01
C SER A 508 11.48 -6.16 11.22
N SER A 509 10.99 -6.15 12.46
CA SER A 509 9.76 -5.45 12.83
C SER A 509 9.83 -4.00 12.36
N GLY A 510 8.77 -3.51 11.71
CA GLY A 510 8.65 -2.11 11.32
C GLY A 510 8.63 -1.20 12.54
N TYR A 511 7.79 -1.53 13.52
CA TYR A 511 7.68 -0.79 14.78
C TYR A 511 8.75 -1.25 15.79
N PRO A 512 9.40 -0.32 16.52
CA PRO A 512 9.05 1.09 16.71
C PRO A 512 9.69 2.09 15.74
N LEU A 513 10.52 1.65 14.78
CA LEU A 513 11.20 2.57 13.86
C LEU A 513 10.24 3.24 12.86
N HIS A 514 9.25 2.47 12.41
CA HIS A 514 8.23 2.87 11.46
C HIS A 514 6.86 2.45 12.00
N LYS A 515 5.92 3.38 12.00
CA LYS A 515 4.54 3.11 12.41
C LYS A 515 3.67 2.88 11.18
N ALA A 516 2.84 1.85 11.23
CA ALA A 516 1.78 1.63 10.24
C ALA A 516 0.69 2.68 10.44
N MET A 517 0.36 3.42 9.39
CA MET A 517 -0.58 4.54 9.46
C MET A 517 -1.66 4.43 8.38
N VAL A 518 -2.78 5.15 8.58
CA VAL A 518 -3.92 5.18 7.63
C VAL A 518 -3.48 5.70 6.25
N GLU A 519 -2.60 6.69 6.27
CA GLU A 519 -2.08 7.40 5.11
C GLU A 519 -1.27 6.48 4.20
N ASP A 520 -0.63 5.45 4.73
CA ASP A 520 0.09 4.44 3.93
C ASP A 520 -0.84 3.78 2.89
N LEU A 521 -2.14 3.67 3.20
CA LEU A 521 -3.14 3.08 2.33
C LEU A 521 -3.79 4.08 1.36
N TYR A 522 -3.44 5.36 1.40
CA TYR A 522 -4.00 6.34 0.47
C TYR A 522 -3.49 6.15 -0.96
N ARG A 523 -2.27 5.65 -1.12
CA ARG A 523 -1.70 5.33 -2.44
C ARG A 523 -2.20 4.00 -3.03
N THR A 524 -3.01 3.23 -2.30
CA THR A 524 -3.47 1.89 -2.69
C THR A 524 -4.91 1.89 -3.20
N ASP A 525 -5.39 0.71 -3.60
CA ASP A 525 -6.74 0.45 -4.07
C ASP A 525 -7.81 0.41 -2.97
N VAL A 526 -7.45 0.62 -1.70
CA VAL A 526 -8.39 0.63 -0.58
C VAL A 526 -9.28 1.88 -0.62
N ASP A 527 -10.59 1.68 -0.46
CA ASP A 527 -11.60 2.74 -0.56
C ASP A 527 -12.03 3.30 0.80
N GLU A 528 -12.18 2.44 1.80
CA GLU A 528 -12.55 2.77 3.18
C GLU A 528 -11.46 2.28 4.13
N ILE A 529 -10.99 3.14 5.03
CA ILE A 529 -9.92 2.83 5.98
C ILE A 529 -10.38 3.17 7.39
N SER A 530 -10.59 2.16 8.22
CA SER A 530 -10.82 2.34 9.66
C SER A 530 -9.52 2.20 10.42
N PHE A 531 -9.42 2.84 11.59
CA PHE A 531 -8.30 2.74 12.51
C PHE A 531 -8.78 2.19 13.85
N VAL A 532 -8.04 1.25 14.42
CA VAL A 532 -8.25 0.76 15.79
C VAL A 532 -7.01 0.98 16.63
N SER A 533 -7.20 1.54 17.82
CA SER A 533 -6.15 1.82 18.79
C SER A 533 -6.50 1.32 20.19
N ILE A 534 -5.46 1.19 21.02
CA ILE A 534 -5.59 0.86 22.44
C ILE A 534 -5.22 2.11 23.24
N ASN A 535 -6.12 2.50 24.14
CA ASN A 535 -5.86 3.54 25.12
C ASN A 535 -5.83 2.89 26.52
N ASN A 536 -4.65 2.45 26.94
CA ASN A 536 -4.43 1.91 28.26
C ASN A 536 -3.99 3.01 29.23
N ARG A 537 -4.70 3.14 30.36
CA ARG A 537 -4.40 4.18 31.37
C ARG A 537 -3.10 3.91 32.12
N SER A 538 -2.65 2.66 32.11
CA SER A 538 -1.39 2.23 32.70
C SER A 538 -0.54 1.46 31.68
N THR A 539 0.77 1.39 31.88
CA THR A 539 1.66 0.59 31.02
C THR A 539 1.54 -0.89 31.39
N LEU A 540 1.10 -1.73 30.45
CA LEU A 540 0.97 -3.17 30.65
C LEU A 540 2.35 -3.85 30.78
N ARG A 541 2.57 -4.66 31.82
CA ARG A 541 3.88 -5.30 32.06
C ARG A 541 3.77 -6.81 32.30
N TYR A 542 4.79 -7.54 31.87
CA TYR A 542 4.98 -8.95 32.23
C TYR A 542 5.13 -9.16 33.75
N ARG A 543 4.59 -10.28 34.25
CA ARG A 543 4.73 -10.65 35.65
C ARG A 543 6.18 -11.02 35.98
N SER A 544 6.61 -10.71 37.20
CA SER A 544 7.99 -10.91 37.64
C SER A 544 8.44 -12.37 37.53
N GLY A 545 9.66 -12.60 37.07
CA GLY A 545 10.31 -13.92 37.03
C GLY A 545 9.86 -14.86 35.90
N LYS A 546 8.92 -14.46 35.03
CA LYS A 546 8.42 -15.28 33.92
C LYS A 546 9.19 -15.06 32.61
N VAL A 547 9.60 -13.83 32.35
CA VAL A 547 10.30 -13.43 31.10
C VAL A 547 11.72 -12.97 31.43
N LEU A 548 12.66 -13.21 30.51
CA LEU A 548 14.04 -12.73 30.59
C LEU A 548 14.06 -11.22 30.86
N GLU A 549 14.67 -10.84 31.98
CA GLU A 549 14.63 -9.46 32.50
C GLU A 549 15.19 -8.42 31.50
N PHE A 550 16.23 -8.79 30.75
CA PHE A 550 16.77 -7.93 29.70
C PHE A 550 15.72 -7.60 28.63
N TYR A 551 15.04 -8.62 28.12
CA TYR A 551 14.03 -8.45 27.07
C TYR A 551 12.83 -7.66 27.58
N LYS A 552 12.36 -7.98 28.79
CA LYS A 552 11.29 -7.23 29.47
C LYS A 552 11.62 -5.73 29.54
N LYS A 553 12.78 -5.37 30.10
CA LYS A 553 13.20 -3.96 30.20
C LYS A 553 13.36 -3.28 28.86
N TYR A 554 13.75 -4.02 27.83
CA TYR A 554 13.86 -3.49 26.48
C TYR A 554 12.49 -3.15 25.88
N ILE A 555 11.49 -4.03 26.04
CA ILE A 555 10.11 -3.75 25.64
C ILE A 555 9.56 -2.55 26.41
N ASP A 556 9.71 -2.56 27.75
CA ASP A 556 9.28 -1.45 28.61
C ASP A 556 9.90 -0.11 28.14
N PHE A 557 11.19 -0.10 27.77
CA PHE A 557 11.88 1.09 27.25
C PHE A 557 11.33 1.57 25.90
N LEU A 558 10.91 0.66 25.02
CA LEU A 558 10.37 1.02 23.71
C LEU A 558 8.94 1.56 23.81
N GLU A 559 8.18 1.11 24.81
CA GLU A 559 6.83 1.61 25.12
C GLU A 559 6.89 2.94 25.92
N ASP A 560 7.86 3.10 26.83
CA ASP A 560 8.12 4.34 27.59
C ASP A 560 8.70 5.45 26.68
N GLY A 561 7.82 6.16 25.97
CA GLY A 561 8.19 7.31 25.13
C GLY A 561 7.33 7.54 23.90
N GLN A 562 6.37 6.65 23.63
CA GLN A 562 5.46 6.73 22.49
C GLN A 562 4.18 7.47 22.91
N TYR A 563 4.22 8.82 22.90
CA TYR A 563 3.00 9.63 23.03
C TYR A 563 2.37 9.80 21.65
N ASP A 564 1.52 8.85 21.29
CA ASP A 564 0.90 8.79 19.98
C ASP A 564 -0.58 9.19 20.02
N GLU A 565 -1.02 9.85 18.95
CA GLU A 565 -2.43 10.12 18.71
C GLU A 565 -3.21 8.79 18.65
N LYS A 566 -4.16 8.63 19.58
CA LYS A 566 -5.04 7.45 19.67
C LYS A 566 -6.19 7.47 18.67
N TYR A 567 -6.31 8.55 17.91
CA TYR A 567 -7.27 8.74 16.85
C TYR A 567 -6.53 9.16 15.59
N SER A 568 -7.08 8.81 14.43
CA SER A 568 -6.66 9.37 13.15
C SER A 568 -7.81 10.16 12.56
N ASP A 569 -7.66 11.48 12.49
CA ASP A 569 -8.61 12.39 11.81
C ASP A 569 -8.72 12.10 10.30
N LEU A 570 -7.80 11.28 9.79
CA LEU A 570 -7.70 10.85 8.40
C LEU A 570 -8.38 9.49 8.15
N ALA A 571 -8.81 8.77 9.19
CA ALA A 571 -9.58 7.54 9.02
C ALA A 571 -11.06 7.79 8.67
N ASP A 572 -11.70 6.84 7.99
CA ASP A 572 -13.16 6.79 7.80
C ASP A 572 -13.92 6.42 9.07
N GLY A 573 -13.27 5.67 9.96
CA GLY A 573 -13.83 5.24 11.24
C GLY A 573 -12.71 5.03 12.24
N ASN A 574 -12.95 5.42 13.50
CA ASN A 574 -12.01 5.22 14.59
C ASN A 574 -12.65 4.35 15.68
N TYR A 575 -11.92 3.33 16.12
CA TYR A 575 -12.30 2.46 17.22
C TYR A 575 -11.22 2.57 18.30
N VAL A 576 -11.59 2.97 19.51
CA VAL A 576 -10.63 3.11 20.62
C VAL A 576 -11.04 2.20 21.75
N ILE A 577 -10.18 1.25 22.09
CA ILE A 577 -10.39 0.30 23.18
C ILE A 577 -9.76 0.90 24.43
N GLU A 578 -10.60 1.40 25.34
CA GLU A 578 -10.15 1.98 26.61
C GLU A 578 -10.03 0.90 27.69
N VAL A 579 -8.81 0.69 28.18
CA VAL A 579 -8.51 -0.28 29.25
C VAL A 579 -7.72 0.38 30.39
N ASP A 580 -7.67 -0.30 31.52
CA ASP A 580 -6.96 0.14 32.72
C ASP A 580 -6.29 -1.09 33.34
N GLU A 581 -5.21 -1.56 32.69
CA GLU A 581 -4.58 -2.84 32.98
C GLU A 581 -3.05 -2.68 33.11
N GLU A 582 -2.53 -3.01 34.29
CA GLU A 582 -1.10 -2.89 34.62
C GLU A 582 -0.34 -4.22 34.48
N GLU A 583 -1.01 -5.34 34.74
CA GLU A 583 -0.41 -6.67 34.76
C GLU A 583 -0.87 -7.52 33.58
N PHE A 584 0.08 -8.17 32.91
CA PHE A 584 -0.24 -9.12 31.85
C PHE A 584 -0.93 -10.37 32.40
N ARG A 585 -2.26 -10.41 32.29
CA ARG A 585 -3.11 -11.55 32.64
C ARG A 585 -3.95 -11.96 31.44
N LEU A 586 -3.39 -12.86 30.62
CA LEU A 586 -3.92 -13.22 29.30
C LEU A 586 -5.43 -13.47 29.27
N GLU A 587 -5.96 -14.34 30.13
CA GLU A 587 -7.40 -14.66 30.14
C GLU A 587 -8.27 -13.44 30.48
N SER A 588 -7.87 -12.66 31.49
CA SER A 588 -8.55 -11.43 31.90
C SER A 588 -8.56 -10.39 30.78
N LEU A 589 -7.42 -10.20 30.12
CA LEU A 589 -7.28 -9.27 29.00
C LEU A 589 -8.17 -9.66 27.82
N LEU A 590 -8.26 -10.94 27.49
CA LEU A 590 -9.10 -11.44 26.40
C LEU A 590 -10.60 -11.27 26.70
N GLU A 591 -11.02 -11.56 27.93
CA GLU A 591 -12.41 -11.37 28.35
C GLU A 591 -12.79 -9.90 28.33
N ARG A 592 -11.98 -9.05 28.98
CA ARG A 592 -12.24 -7.61 29.09
C ARG A 592 -12.23 -6.91 27.74
N SER A 593 -11.25 -7.22 26.89
CA SER A 593 -11.17 -6.66 25.54
C SER A 593 -12.38 -7.03 24.68
N SER A 594 -12.89 -8.27 24.80
CA SER A 594 -14.09 -8.70 24.09
C SER A 594 -15.33 -7.93 24.57
N GLU A 595 -15.50 -7.76 25.88
CA GLU A 595 -16.61 -7.00 26.46
C GLU A 595 -16.64 -5.54 25.96
N LEU A 596 -15.49 -4.85 26.03
CA LEU A 596 -15.36 -3.47 25.57
C LEU A 596 -15.61 -3.35 24.06
N SER A 597 -15.11 -4.31 23.29
CA SER A 597 -15.27 -4.33 21.83
C SER A 597 -16.74 -4.47 21.42
N ARG A 598 -17.56 -5.24 22.14
CA ARG A 598 -19.01 -5.31 21.89
C ARG A 598 -19.69 -3.96 22.07
N ALA A 599 -19.30 -3.20 23.10
CA ALA A 599 -19.84 -1.86 23.35
C ALA A 599 -19.42 -0.85 22.26
N ILE A 600 -18.23 -1.02 21.67
CA ILE A 600 -17.74 -0.19 20.57
C ILE A 600 -18.46 -0.53 19.26
N LEU A 601 -18.61 -1.82 18.95
CA LEU A 601 -19.12 -2.27 17.65
C LEU A 601 -20.64 -2.27 17.53
N SER A 602 -21.36 -2.20 18.66
CA SER A 602 -22.82 -2.05 18.71
C SER A 602 -23.33 -0.63 18.46
N LYS A 603 -22.43 0.35 18.45
CA LYS A 603 -22.68 1.71 17.98
C LYS A 603 -22.45 1.79 16.47
#